data_AF-A0A9D2EN17-F1
#
_entry.id   AF-A0A9D2EN17-F1
#
_cell.length_a   1.000
_cell.length_b   1.000
_cell.length_c   1.000
_cell.angle_alpha   90.00
_cell.angle_beta   90.00
_cell.angle_gamma   90.00
#
_symmetry.space_group_name_H-M   'P 1'
#
loop_
_entity.id
_entity.type
_entity.pdbx_description
1 polymer ?
#
loop_
_entity_poly.entity_id
_entity_poly.type
_entity_poly.pdbx_seq_one_letter_code
_entity_poly.pdbx_strand_id
1 'polypeptide(L)'
;MKMRKAAGLLLTFALVFAAAFGGMSAETQAASRIRLNRNTLTMTKGERFRLRVRNLPEGARVTWKSSNRRRATVSQNGVVRARKAGTVTIRSQVRFERDGERRTRTFTCRVRINKKSARTNSLVVYFSMPETDENTSNVDAATGASITTSGGRTMGNVQYAASVIRERTHSDIFRIRPQVAYPTRHTPLVNQASREQDQDARPAIRNRLRNLSQYDTIYVCYPIWWSDMPQIMYTFFDSYDFSGKTIIPLVVHGGSGFSGTVGRIRNLEPGATVSDDGLSIYRDNIGRSQSRIINWLNQ
;
A
#
# COMPACT_ATOMS: atom_id res chain seq x y z
N MET A 1 28.16 46.54 75.35
CA MET A 1 27.74 45.60 76.42
C MET A 1 26.50 44.82 76.01
N LYS A 2 26.69 43.68 75.32
CA LYS A 2 25.80 42.50 75.29
C LYS A 2 26.66 41.33 74.80
N MET A 3 26.41 40.13 75.32
CA MET A 3 27.40 39.05 75.47
C MET A 3 26.89 37.73 74.85
N ARG A 4 27.81 36.77 74.61
CA ARG A 4 27.57 35.31 74.39
C ARG A 4 26.96 34.94 73.02
N LYS A 5 27.26 33.79 72.36
CA LYS A 5 28.18 32.62 72.46
C LYS A 5 28.28 32.06 71.00
N ALA A 6 29.39 31.57 70.41
CA ALA A 6 30.35 30.49 70.75
C ALA A 6 29.88 29.04 70.44
N ALA A 7 30.75 28.27 69.75
CA ALA A 7 30.64 26.85 69.26
C ALA A 7 29.58 26.61 68.14
N GLY A 8 29.71 25.68 67.17
CA GLY A 8 30.71 24.64 66.82
C GLY A 8 30.19 23.83 65.58
N LEU A 9 30.74 22.70 65.09
CA LEU A 9 32.03 22.00 65.26
C LEU A 9 32.14 20.79 64.26
N LEU A 10 33.23 20.69 63.46
CA LEU A 10 33.78 19.49 62.74
C LEU A 10 33.01 18.76 61.59
N LEU A 11 33.81 18.21 60.65
CA LEU A 11 33.61 17.01 59.77
C LEU A 11 32.45 17.05 58.71
N THR A 12 32.46 16.39 57.53
CA THR A 12 33.33 15.32 56.95
C THR A 12 33.28 15.28 55.40
N PHE A 13 34.38 14.84 54.76
CA PHE A 13 34.51 13.95 53.56
C PHE A 13 33.55 13.98 52.33
N ALA A 14 34.16 14.22 51.14
CA ALA A 14 34.01 13.49 49.85
C ALA A 14 35.11 14.00 48.87
N LEU A 15 36.07 13.26 48.27
CA LEU A 15 36.07 12.03 47.42
C LEU A 15 35.11 12.18 46.21
N VAL A 16 35.45 12.03 44.92
CA VAL A 16 36.53 11.32 44.15
C VAL A 16 36.67 12.03 42.77
N PHE A 17 37.87 12.43 42.32
CA PHE A 17 38.77 11.73 41.36
C PHE A 17 38.37 11.77 39.85
N ALA A 18 39.13 12.53 39.06
CA ALA A 18 39.36 12.39 37.62
C ALA A 18 40.65 13.18 37.30
N ALA A 19 41.82 12.64 36.93
CA ALA A 19 42.15 11.48 36.09
C ALA A 19 41.53 11.59 34.67
N ALA A 20 42.28 11.55 33.58
CA ALA A 20 43.73 11.57 33.38
C ALA A 20 44.05 12.08 31.96
N PHE A 21 45.32 12.13 31.57
CA PHE A 21 45.72 12.17 30.15
C PHE A 21 45.22 10.88 29.45
N GLY A 22 43.99 10.92 28.94
CA GLY A 22 43.45 9.95 27.99
C GLY A 22 43.73 10.45 26.59
N GLY A 23 44.56 9.73 25.83
CA GLY A 23 45.04 10.20 24.53
C GLY A 23 43.88 10.56 23.58
N MET A 24 44.10 11.60 22.77
CA MET A 24 43.37 11.78 21.52
C MET A 24 43.68 10.56 20.62
N SER A 25 42.92 9.49 20.82
CA SER A 25 42.80 8.43 19.84
C SER A 25 42.24 9.10 18.60
N ALA A 26 43.11 9.34 17.62
CA ALA A 26 42.71 9.83 16.33
C ALA A 26 41.84 8.75 15.69
N GLU A 27 40.53 8.84 15.91
CA GLU A 27 39.53 8.09 15.16
C GLU A 27 39.78 8.38 13.68
N THR A 28 40.49 7.44 13.06
CA THR A 28 40.95 7.58 11.70
C THR A 28 39.73 7.57 10.82
N GLN A 29 39.28 8.76 10.41
CA GLN A 29 38.12 8.93 9.55
C GLN A 29 38.32 8.07 8.30
N ALA A 30 37.59 6.95 8.24
CA ALA A 30 37.74 5.98 7.17
C ALA A 30 37.34 6.65 5.85
N ALA A 31 38.35 7.04 5.07
CA ALA A 31 38.17 7.85 3.86
C ALA A 31 37.03 7.31 2.99
N SER A 32 36.02 8.16 2.76
CA SER A 32 34.71 7.70 2.29
C SER A 32 34.82 6.98 0.93
N ARG A 33 34.56 5.66 0.93
CA ARG A 33 34.85 4.81 -0.25
C ARG A 33 33.99 5.20 -1.45
N ILE A 34 34.60 5.23 -2.65
CA ILE A 34 33.90 5.42 -3.94
C ILE A 34 32.80 4.37 -4.07
N ARG A 35 31.55 4.79 -4.34
CA ARG A 35 30.38 3.87 -4.42
C ARG A 35 29.27 4.37 -5.35
N LEU A 36 28.41 3.48 -5.82
CA LEU A 36 27.16 3.87 -6.49
C LEU A 36 26.08 4.26 -5.46
N ASN A 37 25.16 5.15 -5.83
CA ASN A 37 23.94 5.45 -5.06
C ASN A 37 22.95 4.26 -4.99
N ARG A 38 23.00 3.35 -5.97
CA ARG A 38 22.21 2.11 -6.06
C ARG A 38 23.00 1.01 -6.77
N ASN A 39 23.06 -0.17 -6.17
CA ASN A 39 23.60 -1.42 -6.77
C ASN A 39 22.48 -2.32 -7.34
N THR A 40 21.22 -2.03 -7.01
CA THR A 40 20.02 -2.65 -7.57
C THR A 40 18.97 -1.59 -7.86
N LEU A 41 18.11 -1.84 -8.84
CA LEU A 41 17.03 -0.93 -9.23
C LEU A 41 15.89 -1.76 -9.86
N THR A 42 14.65 -1.47 -9.49
CA THR A 42 13.47 -1.96 -10.22
C THR A 42 12.86 -0.78 -10.97
N MET A 43 12.48 -0.98 -12.24
CA MET A 43 11.90 0.06 -13.10
C MET A 43 10.74 -0.50 -13.94
N THR A 44 9.86 0.38 -14.39
CA THR A 44 8.84 0.12 -15.41
C THR A 44 9.32 0.60 -16.79
N LYS A 45 8.93 -0.06 -17.89
CA LYS A 45 9.26 0.43 -19.26
C LYS A 45 8.82 1.89 -19.44
N GLY A 46 9.76 2.75 -19.84
CA GLY A 46 9.58 4.20 -20.02
C GLY A 46 10.23 5.05 -18.92
N GLU A 47 10.41 4.51 -17.72
CA GLU A 47 10.98 5.24 -16.60
C GLU A 47 12.46 5.62 -16.80
N ARG A 48 12.90 6.61 -16.01
CA ARG A 48 14.27 7.14 -16.02
C ARG A 48 14.80 7.24 -14.60
N PHE A 49 16.05 6.84 -14.38
CA PHE A 49 16.72 6.97 -13.08
C PHE A 49 18.16 7.43 -13.27
N ARG A 50 18.65 8.36 -12.42
CA ARG A 50 20.05 8.82 -12.48
C ARG A 50 20.91 8.07 -11.47
N LEU A 51 21.69 7.11 -11.96
CA LEU A 51 22.79 6.55 -11.18
C LEU A 51 23.85 7.64 -10.99
N ARG A 52 24.42 7.68 -9.78
CA ARG A 52 25.50 8.61 -9.40
C ARG A 52 26.58 7.81 -8.69
N VAL A 53 27.83 8.03 -9.08
CA VAL A 53 28.97 7.65 -8.24
C VAL A 53 29.10 8.73 -7.16
N ARG A 54 29.33 8.30 -5.92
CA ARG A 54 29.57 9.14 -4.74
C ARG A 54 31.04 9.02 -4.34
N ASN A 55 31.53 10.06 -3.68
CA ASN A 55 32.90 10.16 -3.17
C ASN A 55 33.93 10.01 -4.30
N LEU A 56 33.70 10.69 -5.42
CA LEU A 56 34.63 10.73 -6.54
C LEU A 56 35.86 11.57 -6.15
N PRO A 57 37.09 11.07 -6.36
CA PRO A 57 38.29 11.89 -6.29
C PRO A 57 38.23 13.04 -7.32
N GLU A 58 39.01 14.09 -7.07
CA GLU A 58 39.20 15.16 -8.04
C GLU A 58 39.81 14.61 -9.35
N GLY A 59 39.47 15.24 -10.49
CA GLY A 59 39.86 14.77 -11.82
C GLY A 59 39.27 13.41 -12.26
N ALA A 60 38.53 12.70 -11.41
CA ALA A 60 38.03 11.36 -11.72
C ALA A 60 37.01 11.34 -12.88
N ARG A 61 37.27 10.51 -13.89
CA ARG A 61 36.41 10.35 -15.07
C ARG A 61 35.51 9.11 -14.91
N VAL A 62 34.21 9.29 -15.07
CA VAL A 62 33.21 8.21 -15.01
C VAL A 62 32.65 7.90 -16.39
N THR A 63 32.67 6.63 -16.77
CA THR A 63 32.05 6.12 -18.02
C THR A 63 30.98 5.09 -17.68
N TRP A 64 29.95 4.99 -18.53
CA TRP A 64 28.77 4.13 -18.30
C TRP A 64 28.51 3.20 -19.50
N LYS A 65 28.16 1.94 -19.22
CA LYS A 65 27.79 0.94 -20.24
C LYS A 65 26.61 0.10 -19.76
N SER A 66 25.64 -0.16 -20.64
CA SER A 66 24.57 -1.14 -20.42
C SER A 66 24.96 -2.49 -21.01
N SER A 67 24.70 -3.60 -20.31
CA SER A 67 24.88 -4.95 -20.86
C SER A 67 23.85 -5.30 -21.94
N ASN A 68 22.69 -4.63 -21.98
CA ASN A 68 21.68 -4.84 -23.02
C ASN A 68 20.92 -3.54 -23.32
N ARG A 69 21.35 -2.83 -24.38
CA ARG A 69 20.75 -1.57 -24.83
C ARG A 69 19.29 -1.71 -25.31
N ARG A 70 18.84 -2.92 -25.69
CA ARG A 70 17.43 -3.18 -26.04
C ARG A 70 16.53 -3.21 -24.79
N ARG A 71 17.05 -3.60 -23.63
CA ARG A 71 16.32 -3.59 -22.34
C ARG A 71 16.45 -2.25 -21.60
N ALA A 72 17.65 -1.71 -21.43
CA ALA A 72 17.85 -0.33 -20.96
C ALA A 72 19.08 0.35 -21.56
N THR A 73 18.98 1.66 -21.78
CA THR A 73 20.11 2.53 -22.18
C THR A 73 20.57 3.39 -21.01
N VAL A 74 21.85 3.72 -20.94
CA VAL A 74 22.41 4.69 -19.97
C VAL A 74 23.14 5.79 -20.74
N SER A 75 22.96 7.05 -20.32
CA SER A 75 23.66 8.22 -20.88
C SER A 75 25.04 8.43 -20.23
N GLN A 76 25.87 9.29 -20.83
CA GLN A 76 27.18 9.70 -20.28
C GLN A 76 27.08 10.27 -18.86
N ASN A 77 25.98 10.96 -18.52
CA ASN A 77 25.74 11.54 -17.19
C ASN A 77 24.99 10.61 -16.20
N GLY A 78 24.93 9.30 -16.50
CA GLY A 78 24.40 8.26 -15.61
C GLY A 78 22.88 8.06 -15.61
N VAL A 79 22.14 8.67 -16.54
CA VAL A 79 20.68 8.49 -16.63
C VAL A 79 20.33 7.22 -17.39
N VAL A 80 19.87 6.23 -16.64
CA VAL A 80 19.27 4.97 -17.14
C VAL A 80 17.87 5.27 -17.66
N ARG A 81 17.49 4.69 -18.80
CA ARG A 81 16.13 4.67 -19.37
C ARG A 81 15.70 3.22 -19.62
N ALA A 82 14.57 2.81 -19.04
CA ALA A 82 14.00 1.47 -19.25
C ALA A 82 13.25 1.38 -20.59
N ARG A 83 13.51 0.35 -21.39
CA ARG A 83 12.98 0.18 -22.76
C ARG A 83 12.17 -1.11 -22.97
N LYS A 84 12.63 -2.25 -22.44
CA LYS A 84 11.96 -3.56 -22.55
C LYS A 84 12.13 -4.33 -21.24
N ALA A 85 11.08 -5.05 -20.83
CA ALA A 85 11.07 -5.87 -19.62
C ALA A 85 12.20 -6.90 -19.57
N GLY A 86 12.52 -7.39 -18.37
CA GLY A 86 13.63 -8.30 -18.06
C GLY A 86 14.79 -7.61 -17.34
N THR A 87 15.82 -8.38 -17.00
CA THR A 87 16.97 -7.89 -16.21
C THR A 87 18.13 -7.42 -17.10
N VAL A 88 18.82 -6.36 -16.68
CA VAL A 88 20.01 -5.81 -17.36
C VAL A 88 20.98 -5.22 -16.33
N THR A 89 22.27 -5.25 -16.62
CA THR A 89 23.31 -4.69 -15.74
C THR A 89 23.85 -3.40 -16.32
N ILE A 90 23.81 -2.32 -15.54
CA ILE A 90 24.49 -1.07 -15.86
C ILE A 90 25.83 -1.07 -15.14
N ARG A 91 26.93 -0.90 -15.88
CA ARG A 91 28.30 -0.83 -15.39
C ARG A 91 28.79 0.61 -15.45
N SER A 92 29.44 1.09 -14.38
CA SER A 92 30.22 2.32 -14.37
C SER A 92 31.70 2.01 -14.16
N GLN A 93 32.58 2.56 -14.98
CA GLN A 93 34.02 2.53 -14.75
C GLN A 93 34.49 3.94 -14.36
N VAL A 94 35.16 4.03 -13.21
CA VAL A 94 35.73 5.25 -12.64
C VAL A 94 37.24 5.16 -12.80
N ARG A 95 37.81 6.08 -13.57
CA ARG A 95 39.26 6.25 -13.74
C ARG A 95 39.69 7.47 -12.93
N PHE A 96 40.65 7.30 -12.03
CA PHE A 96 41.13 8.35 -11.15
C PHE A 96 42.62 8.14 -10.89
N GLU A 97 43.30 9.20 -10.47
CA GLU A 97 44.69 9.11 -10.03
C GLU A 97 44.74 9.05 -8.50
N ARG A 98 45.71 8.33 -7.96
CA ARG A 98 45.99 8.31 -6.53
C ARG A 98 47.43 7.88 -6.32
N ASP A 99 48.17 8.61 -5.49
CA ASP A 99 49.56 8.29 -5.16
C ASP A 99 50.47 8.27 -6.42
N GLY A 100 50.19 9.13 -7.40
CA GLY A 100 50.84 9.15 -8.73
C GLY A 100 50.37 8.07 -9.72
N GLU A 101 49.58 7.09 -9.26
CA GLU A 101 49.15 5.96 -10.09
C GLU A 101 47.74 6.15 -10.68
N ARG A 102 47.59 5.81 -11.96
CA ARG A 102 46.29 5.80 -12.65
C ARG A 102 45.53 4.51 -12.33
N ARG A 103 44.49 4.62 -11.50
CA ARG A 103 43.68 3.48 -11.04
C ARG A 103 42.29 3.47 -11.70
N THR A 104 41.77 2.28 -11.96
CA THR A 104 40.40 2.08 -12.49
C THR A 104 39.58 1.20 -11.56
N ARG A 105 38.38 1.65 -11.18
CA ARG A 105 37.40 0.84 -10.42
C ARG A 105 36.10 0.66 -11.20
N THR A 106 35.53 -0.53 -11.13
CA THR A 106 34.28 -0.88 -11.79
C THR A 106 33.19 -1.12 -10.77
N PHE A 107 32.02 -0.52 -10.98
CA PHE A 107 30.81 -0.75 -10.18
C PHE A 107 29.67 -1.20 -11.08
N THR A 108 28.70 -1.92 -10.52
CA THR A 108 27.54 -2.42 -11.26
C THR A 108 26.23 -2.14 -10.53
N CYS A 109 25.18 -1.89 -11.30
CA CYS A 109 23.80 -1.83 -10.85
C CYS A 109 22.97 -2.87 -11.63
N ARG A 110 22.33 -3.80 -10.92
CA ARG A 110 21.36 -4.75 -11.51
C ARG A 110 20.00 -4.06 -11.63
N VAL A 111 19.54 -3.85 -12.85
CA VAL A 111 18.23 -3.24 -13.15
C VAL A 111 17.24 -4.32 -13.56
N ARG A 112 16.20 -4.55 -12.76
CA ARG A 112 15.02 -5.36 -13.14
C ARG A 112 14.00 -4.43 -13.79
N ILE A 113 13.56 -4.76 -14.99
CA ILE A 113 12.56 -3.99 -15.72
C ILE A 113 11.28 -4.80 -15.79
N ASN A 114 10.22 -4.33 -15.15
CA ASN A 114 8.91 -4.93 -15.25
C ASN A 114 8.26 -4.54 -16.59
N LYS A 115 7.26 -5.32 -17.03
CA LYS A 115 6.38 -4.85 -18.12
C LYS A 115 5.81 -3.50 -17.68
N LYS A 116 5.68 -2.54 -18.61
CA LYS A 116 4.71 -1.46 -18.40
C LYS A 116 3.36 -2.14 -18.45
N SER A 117 2.79 -2.45 -17.28
CA SER A 117 1.34 -2.48 -17.18
C SER A 117 0.86 -1.16 -17.77
N ALA A 118 -0.21 -1.16 -18.53
CA ALA A 118 -0.89 0.11 -18.77
C ALA A 118 -1.10 0.78 -17.40
N ARG A 119 -1.16 2.12 -17.35
CA ARG A 119 -1.95 2.69 -16.27
C ARG A 119 -3.36 2.26 -16.62
N THR A 120 -3.78 1.09 -16.14
CA THR A 120 -5.18 0.75 -16.10
C THR A 120 -5.77 1.81 -15.20
N ASN A 121 -6.54 2.71 -15.77
CA ASN A 121 -7.30 3.63 -14.94
C ASN A 121 -8.19 2.72 -14.11
N SER A 122 -7.99 2.73 -12.80
CA SER A 122 -8.63 1.77 -11.90
C SER A 122 -9.58 2.49 -10.97
N LEU A 123 -10.70 1.83 -10.70
CA LEU A 123 -11.75 2.31 -9.83
C LEU A 123 -11.94 1.32 -8.68
N VAL A 124 -12.06 1.81 -7.46
CA VAL A 124 -12.55 1.02 -6.32
C VAL A 124 -14.01 1.37 -6.09
N VAL A 125 -14.90 0.49 -6.52
CA VAL A 125 -16.32 0.52 -6.16
C VAL A 125 -16.49 -0.20 -4.83
N TYR A 126 -17.25 0.38 -3.90
CA TYR A 126 -17.62 -0.34 -2.69
C TYR A 126 -18.99 0.02 -2.12
N PHE A 127 -19.63 -0.97 -1.49
CA PHE A 127 -20.73 -0.76 -0.57
C PHE A 127 -20.30 -1.11 0.85
N SER A 128 -20.73 -0.31 1.83
CA SER A 128 -20.44 -0.56 3.25
C SER A 128 -21.53 0.09 4.09
N MET A 129 -22.12 -0.69 4.98
CA MET A 129 -23.05 -0.23 6.01
C MET A 129 -22.48 -0.57 7.39
N PRO A 130 -21.86 0.41 8.09
CA PRO A 130 -21.44 0.22 9.47
C PRO A 130 -22.65 0.28 10.41
N GLU A 131 -22.76 -0.70 11.30
CA GLU A 131 -23.79 -0.74 12.35
C GLU A 131 -23.39 0.12 13.55
N THR A 132 -24.36 0.49 14.38
CA THR A 132 -24.22 1.46 15.49
C THR A 132 -24.80 0.98 16.82
N ASP A 133 -25.11 -0.31 16.97
CA ASP A 133 -25.66 -0.86 18.22
C ASP A 133 -24.56 -1.12 19.26
N GLU A 134 -24.72 -0.56 20.46
CA GLU A 134 -23.72 -0.59 21.54
C GLU A 134 -23.76 -1.86 22.41
N ASN A 135 -24.76 -2.74 22.25
CA ASN A 135 -24.96 -3.90 23.13
C ASN A 135 -24.25 -5.16 22.58
N THR A 136 -22.94 -5.23 22.78
CA THR A 136 -22.06 -6.21 22.11
C THR A 136 -21.77 -7.49 22.91
N SER A 137 -22.53 -7.80 23.96
CA SER A 137 -22.17 -8.83 24.95
C SER A 137 -23.06 -10.08 25.00
N ASN A 138 -24.23 -10.11 24.34
CA ASN A 138 -25.17 -11.23 24.55
C ASN A 138 -26.15 -11.56 23.39
N VAL A 139 -25.67 -11.55 22.14
CA VAL A 139 -26.09 -12.50 21.08
C VAL A 139 -25.06 -12.51 19.94
N ASP A 140 -24.69 -13.70 19.49
CA ASP A 140 -23.79 -14.08 18.38
C ASP A 140 -23.13 -12.96 17.54
N ALA A 141 -21.91 -12.57 17.95
CA ALA A 141 -20.76 -12.18 17.11
C ALA A 141 -20.93 -11.12 15.97
N ALA A 142 -22.07 -10.47 15.79
CA ALA A 142 -22.37 -9.73 14.56
C ALA A 142 -22.17 -8.22 14.65
N THR A 143 -22.44 -7.60 15.81
CA THR A 143 -22.64 -6.15 15.90
C THR A 143 -21.34 -5.32 15.91
N GLY A 144 -20.29 -5.83 16.57
CA GLY A 144 -18.94 -5.24 16.47
C GLY A 144 -18.25 -5.52 15.13
N ALA A 145 -18.91 -6.21 14.21
CA ALA A 145 -18.27 -6.93 13.11
C ALA A 145 -18.43 -6.24 11.73
N SER A 146 -19.01 -5.03 11.71
CA SER A 146 -19.17 -4.18 10.53
C SER A 146 -18.25 -2.94 10.52
N ILE A 147 -17.59 -2.62 11.65
CA ILE A 147 -16.69 -1.46 11.83
C ILE A 147 -15.26 -1.86 12.24
N THR A 148 -14.30 -1.00 11.90
CA THR A 148 -12.90 -1.09 12.34
C THR A 148 -12.33 0.30 12.61
N THR A 149 -11.40 0.40 13.55
CA THR A 149 -10.68 1.64 13.88
C THR A 149 -9.24 1.53 13.43
N SER A 150 -8.79 2.48 12.60
CA SER A 150 -7.42 2.55 12.12
C SER A 150 -6.94 4.00 12.11
N GLY A 151 -5.73 4.26 12.64
CA GLY A 151 -5.17 5.62 12.72
C GLY A 151 -6.06 6.63 13.46
N GLY A 152 -6.80 6.18 14.50
CA GLY A 152 -7.75 7.02 15.24
C GLY A 152 -9.08 7.32 14.51
N ARG A 153 -9.38 6.66 13.39
CA ARG A 153 -10.63 6.84 12.63
C ARG A 153 -11.42 5.53 12.57
N THR A 154 -12.67 5.56 13.05
CA THR A 154 -13.63 4.46 12.90
C THR A 154 -14.27 4.52 11.51
N MET A 155 -14.36 3.38 10.81
CA MET A 155 -15.00 3.26 9.51
C MET A 155 -15.53 1.84 9.28
N GLY A 156 -16.39 1.65 8.27
CA GLY A 156 -16.88 0.32 7.93
C GLY A 156 -15.77 -0.62 7.42
N ASN A 157 -15.91 -1.92 7.64
CA ASN A 157 -14.87 -2.90 7.32
C ASN A 157 -14.57 -2.98 5.81
N VAL A 158 -15.60 -2.92 4.97
CA VAL A 158 -15.43 -2.86 3.51
C VAL A 158 -14.88 -1.49 3.07
N GLN A 159 -15.27 -0.40 3.74
CA GLN A 159 -14.72 0.93 3.51
C GLN A 159 -13.20 0.98 3.77
N TYR A 160 -12.72 0.32 4.83
CA TYR A 160 -11.30 0.19 5.13
C TYR A 160 -10.56 -0.60 4.03
N ALA A 161 -11.09 -1.75 3.60
CA ALA A 161 -10.51 -2.52 2.51
C ALA A 161 -10.37 -1.67 1.23
N ALA A 162 -11.44 -0.96 0.88
CA ALA A 162 -11.49 -0.08 -0.28
C ALA A 162 -10.48 1.08 -0.18
N SER A 163 -10.28 1.68 1.00
CA SER A 163 -9.27 2.73 1.16
C SER A 163 -7.83 2.21 1.00
N VAL A 164 -7.52 1.01 1.53
CA VAL A 164 -6.20 0.39 1.36
C VAL A 164 -5.92 0.08 -0.12
N ILE A 165 -6.89 -0.44 -0.87
CA ILE A 165 -6.74 -0.65 -2.32
C ILE A 165 -6.48 0.69 -3.01
N ARG A 166 -7.35 1.68 -2.79
CA ARG A 166 -7.24 3.02 -3.40
C ARG A 166 -5.87 3.65 -3.18
N GLU A 167 -5.37 3.60 -1.94
CA GLU A 167 -4.07 4.18 -1.57
C GLU A 167 -2.90 3.41 -2.19
N ARG A 168 -3.00 2.07 -2.30
CA ARG A 168 -1.95 1.24 -2.90
C ARG A 168 -1.87 1.35 -4.43
N THR A 169 -3.02 1.52 -5.07
CA THR A 169 -3.17 1.53 -6.54
C THR A 169 -3.21 2.93 -7.15
N HIS A 170 -3.47 3.96 -6.34
CA HIS A 170 -3.84 5.31 -6.77
C HIS A 170 -5.10 5.35 -7.66
N SER A 171 -6.02 4.41 -7.42
CA SER A 171 -7.34 4.37 -8.06
C SER A 171 -8.23 5.54 -7.65
N ASP A 172 -9.23 5.84 -8.48
CA ASP A 172 -10.41 6.57 -8.01
C ASP A 172 -11.24 5.68 -7.06
N ILE A 173 -12.16 6.28 -6.30
CA ILE A 173 -13.02 5.54 -5.36
C ILE A 173 -14.49 6.01 -5.46
N PHE A 174 -15.40 5.04 -5.50
CA PHE A 174 -16.83 5.26 -5.55
C PHE A 174 -17.54 4.44 -4.47
N ARG A 175 -18.08 5.13 -3.44
CA ARG A 175 -18.99 4.51 -2.47
C ARG A 175 -20.39 4.47 -3.06
N ILE A 176 -20.97 3.30 -3.20
CA ILE A 176 -22.40 3.13 -3.45
C ILE A 176 -23.15 3.62 -2.20
N ARG A 177 -24.04 4.60 -2.34
CA ARG A 177 -24.90 5.10 -1.26
C ARG A 177 -26.35 4.84 -1.62
N PRO A 178 -27.16 4.25 -0.74
CA PRO A 178 -28.58 4.05 -1.01
C PRO A 178 -29.32 5.40 -1.01
N GLN A 179 -30.43 5.47 -1.75
CA GLN A 179 -31.34 6.61 -1.76
C GLN A 179 -32.15 6.68 -0.45
N VAL A 180 -32.66 5.52 -0.01
CA VAL A 180 -33.27 5.34 1.31
C VAL A 180 -32.22 4.71 2.22
N ALA A 181 -31.89 5.35 3.34
CA ALA A 181 -30.86 4.83 4.24
C ALA A 181 -31.26 3.47 4.83
N TYR A 182 -30.35 2.49 4.80
CA TYR A 182 -30.50 1.26 5.55
C TYR A 182 -30.49 1.55 7.07
N PRO A 183 -31.21 0.76 7.89
CA PRO A 183 -31.07 0.80 9.34
C PRO A 183 -29.63 0.55 9.78
N THR A 184 -29.18 1.22 10.84
CA THR A 184 -27.85 1.00 11.44
C THR A 184 -27.89 0.06 12.65
N ARG A 185 -29.07 -0.39 13.05
CA ARG A 185 -29.26 -1.42 14.08
C ARG A 185 -29.27 -2.82 13.46
N HIS A 186 -28.74 -3.81 14.18
CA HIS A 186 -28.47 -5.14 13.65
C HIS A 186 -29.74 -5.84 13.12
N THR A 187 -30.70 -6.12 14.02
CA THR A 187 -31.91 -6.88 13.67
C THR A 187 -32.76 -6.19 12.59
N PRO A 188 -33.00 -4.86 12.62
CA PRO A 188 -33.70 -4.18 11.52
C PRO A 188 -32.95 -4.26 10.18
N LEU A 189 -31.63 -4.15 10.17
CA LEU A 189 -30.80 -4.26 8.96
C LEU A 189 -30.89 -5.66 8.36
N VAL A 190 -30.67 -6.70 9.17
CA VAL A 190 -30.72 -8.10 8.75
C VAL A 190 -32.10 -8.48 8.22
N ASN A 191 -33.17 -8.03 8.90
CA ASN A 191 -34.55 -8.27 8.49
C ASN A 191 -34.90 -7.55 7.18
N GLN A 192 -34.38 -6.35 6.94
CA GLN A 192 -34.54 -5.66 5.65
C GLN A 192 -33.76 -6.36 4.54
N ALA A 193 -32.51 -6.73 4.80
CA ALA A 193 -31.66 -7.44 3.84
C ALA A 193 -32.26 -8.78 3.39
N SER A 194 -32.89 -9.55 4.30
CA SER A 194 -33.61 -10.78 3.95
C SER A 194 -34.74 -10.48 2.97
N ARG A 195 -35.67 -9.58 3.34
CA ARG A 195 -36.83 -9.25 2.50
C ARG A 195 -36.43 -8.70 1.13
N GLU A 196 -35.37 -7.88 1.05
CA GLU A 196 -34.84 -7.41 -0.23
C GLU A 196 -34.35 -8.58 -1.09
N GLN A 197 -33.67 -9.57 -0.51
CA GLN A 197 -33.21 -10.76 -1.23
C GLN A 197 -34.37 -11.66 -1.66
N ASP A 198 -35.33 -11.93 -0.76
CA ASP A 198 -36.52 -12.75 -1.01
C ASP A 198 -37.40 -12.19 -2.14
N GLN A 199 -37.35 -10.86 -2.36
CA GLN A 199 -38.14 -10.13 -3.36
C GLN A 199 -37.36 -9.81 -4.65
N ASP A 200 -36.09 -10.24 -4.76
CA ASP A 200 -35.12 -9.78 -5.77
C ASP A 200 -35.14 -8.24 -5.98
N ALA A 201 -35.20 -7.50 -4.88
CA ALA A 201 -35.36 -6.05 -4.92
C ALA A 201 -34.14 -5.35 -5.56
N ARG A 202 -34.36 -4.17 -6.15
CA ARG A 202 -33.29 -3.27 -6.63
C ARG A 202 -33.31 -1.93 -5.89
N PRO A 203 -32.75 -1.84 -4.66
CA PRO A 203 -32.69 -0.61 -3.88
C PRO A 203 -32.00 0.51 -4.66
N ALA A 204 -32.66 1.67 -4.78
CA ALA A 204 -32.17 2.79 -5.58
C ALA A 204 -30.88 3.41 -5.01
N ILE A 205 -29.96 3.81 -5.89
CA ILE A 205 -28.66 4.41 -5.55
C ILE A 205 -28.74 5.94 -5.65
N ARG A 206 -28.31 6.64 -4.59
CA ARG A 206 -28.37 8.12 -4.49
C ARG A 206 -27.37 8.85 -5.38
N ASN A 207 -26.21 8.25 -5.62
CA ASN A 207 -25.09 8.87 -6.33
C ASN A 207 -24.75 8.13 -7.62
N ARG A 208 -24.39 8.88 -8.66
CA ARG A 208 -24.08 8.34 -10.00
C ARG A 208 -22.59 8.39 -10.30
N LEU A 209 -22.05 7.30 -10.83
CA LEU A 209 -20.72 7.25 -11.42
C LEU A 209 -20.81 7.83 -12.84
N ARG A 210 -20.12 8.95 -13.11
CA ARG A 210 -20.33 9.73 -14.34
C ARG A 210 -19.56 9.21 -15.57
N ASN A 211 -18.46 8.49 -15.38
CA ASN A 211 -17.58 8.05 -16.45
C ASN A 211 -16.95 6.70 -16.11
N LEU A 212 -17.71 5.60 -16.23
CA LEU A 212 -17.16 4.24 -16.05
C LEU A 212 -16.25 3.84 -17.23
N SER A 213 -16.51 4.38 -18.42
CA SER A 213 -15.75 4.12 -19.65
C SER A 213 -14.25 4.41 -19.54
N GLN A 214 -13.83 5.37 -18.72
CA GLN A 214 -12.41 5.69 -18.55
C GLN A 214 -11.60 4.63 -17.81
N TYR A 215 -12.24 3.64 -17.17
CA TYR A 215 -11.57 2.62 -16.35
C TYR A 215 -11.51 1.25 -17.04
N ASP A 216 -10.34 0.62 -16.94
CA ASP A 216 -10.08 -0.73 -17.44
C ASP A 216 -10.25 -1.79 -16.33
N THR A 217 -9.95 -1.43 -15.08
CA THR A 217 -9.96 -2.34 -13.93
C THR A 217 -10.85 -1.81 -12.82
N ILE A 218 -11.83 -2.62 -12.38
CA ILE A 218 -12.76 -2.27 -11.32
C ILE A 218 -12.55 -3.23 -10.15
N TYR A 219 -12.05 -2.71 -9.03
CA TYR A 219 -12.10 -3.42 -7.75
C TYR A 219 -13.51 -3.27 -7.17
N VAL A 220 -14.20 -4.37 -6.92
CA VAL A 220 -15.57 -4.36 -6.39
C VAL A 220 -15.58 -4.93 -4.98
N CYS A 221 -15.78 -4.07 -3.99
CA CYS A 221 -15.67 -4.40 -2.57
C CYS A 221 -17.05 -4.43 -1.88
N TYR A 222 -17.42 -5.56 -1.27
CA TYR A 222 -18.75 -5.73 -0.66
C TYR A 222 -18.71 -6.61 0.61
N PRO A 223 -19.72 -6.48 1.50
CA PRO A 223 -19.95 -7.45 2.56
C PRO A 223 -20.74 -8.66 2.01
N ILE A 224 -20.80 -9.77 2.76
CA ILE A 224 -21.85 -10.78 2.55
C ILE A 224 -23.04 -10.49 3.44
N TRP A 225 -24.24 -10.44 2.86
CA TRP A 225 -25.53 -10.51 3.56
C TRP A 225 -26.24 -11.78 3.10
N TRP A 226 -26.76 -12.59 4.03
CA TRP A 226 -27.56 -13.79 3.71
C TRP A 226 -26.95 -14.70 2.61
N SER A 227 -25.64 -14.98 2.76
CA SER A 227 -24.83 -15.79 1.84
C SER A 227 -24.66 -15.23 0.41
N ASP A 228 -25.02 -13.97 0.16
CA ASP A 228 -24.87 -13.31 -1.14
C ASP A 228 -24.40 -11.83 -1.01
N MET A 229 -24.38 -11.10 -2.12
CA MET A 229 -24.18 -9.66 -2.14
C MET A 229 -25.44 -8.92 -1.64
N PRO A 230 -25.32 -7.76 -0.96
CA PRO A 230 -26.44 -6.86 -0.71
C PRO A 230 -27.16 -6.47 -2.00
N GLN A 231 -28.49 -6.41 -2.00
CA GLN A 231 -29.28 -6.18 -3.23
C GLN A 231 -28.95 -4.87 -3.97
N ILE A 232 -28.50 -3.84 -3.26
CA ILE A 232 -28.01 -2.59 -3.88
C ILE A 232 -26.76 -2.80 -4.79
N MET A 233 -26.00 -3.88 -4.62
CA MET A 233 -24.93 -4.26 -5.54
C MET A 233 -25.48 -4.71 -6.90
N TYR A 234 -26.63 -5.39 -6.91
CA TYR A 234 -27.31 -5.80 -8.15
C TYR A 234 -27.84 -4.57 -8.87
N THR A 235 -28.48 -3.62 -8.15
CA THR A 235 -28.83 -2.31 -8.74
C THR A 235 -27.62 -1.63 -9.37
N PHE A 236 -26.43 -1.78 -8.78
CA PHE A 236 -25.22 -1.19 -9.33
C PHE A 236 -24.75 -1.88 -10.62
N PHE A 237 -24.77 -3.21 -10.70
CA PHE A 237 -24.47 -3.93 -11.95
C PHE A 237 -25.51 -3.60 -13.03
N ASP A 238 -26.80 -3.71 -12.73
CA ASP A 238 -27.91 -3.33 -13.64
C ASP A 238 -27.83 -1.87 -14.16
N SER A 239 -27.11 -0.99 -13.46
CA SER A 239 -26.99 0.44 -13.80
C SER A 239 -25.82 0.78 -14.75
N TYR A 240 -24.85 -0.11 -14.96
CA TYR A 240 -23.65 0.20 -15.76
C TYR A 240 -23.12 -1.01 -16.53
N ASP A 241 -22.75 -0.79 -17.79
CA ASP A 241 -22.07 -1.80 -18.61
C ASP A 241 -20.59 -1.98 -18.20
N PHE A 242 -20.20 -3.19 -17.78
CA PHE A 242 -18.81 -3.55 -17.51
C PHE A 242 -18.11 -4.29 -18.66
N SER A 243 -18.71 -4.37 -19.84
CA SER A 243 -18.13 -5.03 -21.02
C SER A 243 -16.70 -4.54 -21.33
N GLY A 244 -15.81 -5.50 -21.57
CA GLY A 244 -14.39 -5.25 -21.84
C GLY A 244 -13.53 -4.85 -20.63
N LYS A 245 -14.11 -4.78 -19.41
CA LYS A 245 -13.37 -4.43 -18.18
C LYS A 245 -12.93 -5.66 -17.41
N THR A 246 -11.92 -5.50 -16.58
CA THR A 246 -11.53 -6.49 -15.58
C THR A 246 -12.20 -6.17 -14.24
N ILE A 247 -13.02 -7.08 -13.71
CA ILE A 247 -13.61 -6.98 -12.37
C ILE A 247 -12.78 -7.81 -11.40
N ILE A 248 -12.36 -7.21 -10.29
CA ILE A 248 -11.56 -7.84 -9.24
C ILE A 248 -12.34 -7.78 -7.91
N PRO A 249 -12.97 -8.88 -7.49
CA PRO A 249 -13.75 -8.91 -6.25
C PRO A 249 -12.89 -8.85 -4.98
N LEU A 250 -13.35 -8.09 -3.98
CA LEU A 250 -12.92 -8.24 -2.59
C LEU A 250 -14.15 -8.35 -1.70
N VAL A 251 -14.19 -9.37 -0.86
CA VAL A 251 -15.30 -9.60 0.08
C VAL A 251 -14.83 -9.50 1.53
N VAL A 252 -15.62 -8.84 2.38
CA VAL A 252 -15.49 -8.94 3.83
C VAL A 252 -16.66 -9.76 4.39
N HIS A 253 -16.36 -10.84 5.10
CA HIS A 253 -17.37 -11.86 5.46
C HIS A 253 -17.36 -12.26 6.94
N GLY A 254 -18.51 -12.75 7.41
CA GLY A 254 -18.68 -13.36 8.74
C GLY A 254 -18.33 -14.86 8.81
N GLY A 255 -17.91 -15.47 7.69
CA GLY A 255 -17.42 -16.86 7.68
C GLY A 255 -17.47 -17.51 6.30
N SER A 256 -18.47 -17.16 5.49
CA SER A 256 -18.81 -17.73 4.17
C SER A 256 -17.79 -17.54 3.04
N GLY A 257 -16.69 -16.80 3.24
CA GLY A 257 -15.79 -16.42 2.15
C GLY A 257 -16.53 -15.60 1.09
N PHE A 258 -16.41 -16.02 -0.18
CA PHE A 258 -17.17 -15.45 -1.29
C PHE A 258 -18.58 -16.04 -1.46
N SER A 259 -18.93 -17.14 -0.78
CA SER A 259 -20.09 -17.96 -1.15
C SER A 259 -20.05 -18.27 -2.67
N GLY A 260 -21.14 -18.03 -3.42
CA GLY A 260 -21.18 -18.08 -4.88
C GLY A 260 -20.97 -16.74 -5.61
N THR A 261 -20.69 -15.64 -4.89
CA THR A 261 -20.84 -14.27 -5.44
C THR A 261 -19.94 -13.95 -6.65
N VAL A 262 -18.73 -14.51 -6.74
CA VAL A 262 -17.83 -14.31 -7.91
C VAL A 262 -18.45 -14.89 -9.19
N GLY A 263 -19.03 -16.09 -9.11
CA GLY A 263 -19.76 -16.70 -10.23
C GLY A 263 -21.02 -15.91 -10.58
N ARG A 264 -21.69 -15.32 -9.58
CA ARG A 264 -22.86 -14.48 -9.82
C ARG A 264 -22.50 -13.17 -10.53
N ILE A 265 -21.42 -12.48 -10.13
CA ILE A 265 -20.91 -11.29 -10.84
C ILE A 265 -20.58 -11.63 -12.29
N ARG A 266 -20.00 -12.81 -12.56
CA ARG A 266 -19.71 -13.30 -13.92
C ARG A 266 -20.97 -13.55 -14.77
N ASN A 267 -22.08 -13.95 -14.14
CA ASN A 267 -23.36 -14.12 -14.82
C ASN A 267 -24.07 -12.78 -15.09
N LEU A 268 -23.90 -11.79 -14.20
CA LEU A 268 -24.40 -10.42 -14.40
C LEU A 268 -23.61 -9.68 -15.50
N GLU A 269 -22.28 -9.88 -15.53
CA GLU A 269 -21.36 -9.18 -16.43
C GLU A 269 -20.63 -10.14 -17.40
N PRO A 270 -21.34 -10.82 -18.32
CA PRO A 270 -20.73 -11.80 -19.23
C PRO A 270 -19.76 -11.17 -20.24
N GLY A 271 -19.85 -9.86 -20.47
CA GLY A 271 -18.89 -9.09 -21.27
C GLY A 271 -17.61 -8.70 -20.52
N ALA A 272 -17.54 -8.90 -19.20
CA ALA A 272 -16.42 -8.52 -18.36
C ALA A 272 -15.50 -9.72 -18.04
N THR A 273 -14.21 -9.44 -17.82
CA THR A 273 -13.27 -10.42 -17.27
C THR A 273 -13.34 -10.40 -15.74
N VAL A 274 -14.11 -11.30 -15.15
CA VAL A 274 -14.19 -11.44 -13.68
C VAL A 274 -13.05 -12.33 -13.18
N SER A 275 -12.15 -11.75 -12.38
CA SER A 275 -10.96 -12.41 -11.83
C SER A 275 -11.31 -13.48 -10.80
N ASP A 276 -10.73 -14.68 -10.94
CA ASP A 276 -10.82 -15.73 -9.92
C ASP A 276 -9.89 -15.47 -8.72
N ASP A 277 -8.81 -14.68 -8.91
CA ASP A 277 -7.90 -14.23 -7.85
C ASP A 277 -8.51 -13.12 -6.95
N GLY A 278 -9.77 -13.25 -6.56
CA GLY A 278 -10.44 -12.34 -5.62
C GLY A 278 -9.93 -12.50 -4.18
N LEU A 279 -10.02 -11.44 -3.36
CA LEU A 279 -9.59 -11.49 -1.95
C LEU A 279 -10.77 -11.60 -0.98
N SER A 280 -10.80 -12.66 -0.17
CA SER A 280 -11.74 -12.82 0.94
C SER A 280 -11.09 -12.51 2.30
N ILE A 281 -11.72 -11.64 3.09
CA ILE A 281 -11.23 -11.23 4.41
C ILE A 281 -12.32 -11.49 5.46
N TYR A 282 -12.01 -12.37 6.42
CA TYR A 282 -12.84 -12.53 7.61
C TYR A 282 -12.88 -11.22 8.41
N ARG A 283 -14.07 -10.77 8.79
CA ARG A 283 -14.32 -9.42 9.33
C ARG A 283 -13.44 -9.08 10.54
N ASP A 284 -13.24 -9.98 11.50
CA ASP A 284 -12.43 -9.71 12.69
C ASP A 284 -10.92 -9.55 12.38
N ASN A 285 -10.48 -9.96 11.18
CA ASN A 285 -9.11 -9.77 10.71
C ASN A 285 -8.88 -8.46 9.96
N ILE A 286 -9.92 -7.70 9.63
CA ILE A 286 -9.83 -6.59 8.65
C ILE A 286 -8.87 -5.48 9.10
N GLY A 287 -8.95 -5.03 10.36
CA GLY A 287 -8.10 -3.96 10.91
C GLY A 287 -6.60 -4.29 10.93
N ARG A 288 -6.24 -5.58 10.81
CA ARG A 288 -4.85 -6.06 10.68
C ARG A 288 -4.50 -6.56 9.26
N SER A 289 -5.40 -6.42 8.29
CA SER A 289 -5.25 -6.99 6.95
C SER A 289 -4.57 -6.09 5.91
N GLN A 290 -4.09 -4.88 6.27
CA GLN A 290 -3.43 -3.96 5.33
C GLN A 290 -2.32 -4.64 4.51
N SER A 291 -1.39 -5.32 5.17
CA SER A 291 -0.29 -6.04 4.49
C SER A 291 -0.79 -7.18 3.60
N ARG A 292 -1.89 -7.85 3.98
CA ARG A 292 -2.52 -8.91 3.17
C ARG A 292 -3.11 -8.33 1.88
N ILE A 293 -3.85 -7.22 1.97
CA ILE A 293 -4.40 -6.50 0.82
C ILE A 293 -3.28 -6.00 -0.10
N ILE A 294 -2.24 -5.38 0.47
CA ILE A 294 -1.09 -4.88 -0.30
C ILE A 294 -0.35 -6.02 -1.00
N ASN A 295 -0.13 -7.15 -0.34
CA ASN A 295 0.55 -8.30 -0.94
C ASN A 295 -0.27 -8.93 -2.07
N TRP A 296 -1.59 -9.05 -1.91
CA TRP A 296 -2.50 -9.49 -2.96
C TRP A 296 -2.46 -8.58 -4.20
N LEU A 297 -2.48 -7.26 -4.02
CA LEU A 297 -2.36 -6.27 -5.10
C LEU A 297 -1.01 -6.27 -5.84
N ASN A 298 -0.02 -7.05 -5.41
CA ASN A 298 1.32 -7.12 -6.00
C ASN A 298 1.61 -8.44 -6.74
N GLN A 299 0.62 -9.34 -6.86
CA GLN A 299 0.75 -10.65 -7.51
C GLN A 299 0.80 -10.53 -9.05
#